data_AF-A0A392TX60-F1
#
_entry.id   AF-A0A392TX60-F1
#
_cell.length_a   1.000
_cell.length_b   1.000
_cell.length_c   1.000
_cell.angle_alpha   90.00
_cell.angle_beta   90.00
_cell.angle_gamma   90.00
#
_symmetry.space_group_name_H-M   'P 1'
#
loop_
_entity.id
_entity.type
_entity.pdbx_description
1 polymer ?
#
loop_
_entity_poly.entity_id
_entity_poly.type
_entity_poly.pdbx_seq_one_letter_code
_entity_poly.pdbx_strand_id
1 'polypeptide(L)'
;EDAEPVTVKIPEANTETPSSDSSNASKKGPSIRVQKNHPMDLIIGNPEHGITTRRANDVVSNSCFVSKFEPKNVKEALTDEYWI
;
A
#
# COMPACT_ATOMS: atom_id res chain seq x y z
N GLU A 1 41.99 18.03 -26.80
CA GLU A 1 41.04 16.99 -26.38
C GLU A 1 39.80 17.72 -25.91
N ASP A 2 38.93 18.06 -26.85
CA ASP A 2 37.71 18.82 -26.58
C ASP A 2 36.56 17.82 -26.48
N ALA A 3 36.01 17.67 -25.27
CA ALA A 3 34.89 16.79 -24.98
C ALA A 3 33.57 17.57 -25.17
N GLU A 4 32.81 17.25 -26.21
CA GLU A 4 31.44 17.72 -26.37
C GLU A 4 30.46 16.88 -25.51
N PRO A 5 29.48 17.51 -24.83
CA PRO A 5 28.50 16.77 -24.03
C PRO A 5 27.38 16.16 -24.89
N VAL A 6 27.26 14.83 -24.83
CA VAL A 6 26.19 14.06 -25.47
C VAL A 6 24.84 14.43 -24.86
N THR A 7 23.97 15.05 -25.65
CA THR A 7 22.59 15.36 -25.26
C THR A 7 21.74 14.09 -25.40
N VAL A 8 21.28 13.54 -24.28
CA VAL A 8 20.37 12.38 -24.27
C VAL A 8 18.96 12.85 -24.62
N LYS A 9 18.50 12.52 -25.82
CA LYS A 9 17.09 12.66 -26.23
C LYS A 9 16.25 11.59 -25.53
N ILE A 10 15.42 12.01 -24.58
CA ILE A 10 14.32 11.19 -24.05
C ILE A 10 13.11 11.45 -24.98
N PRO A 11 12.53 10.45 -25.66
CA PRO A 11 11.25 10.66 -26.33
C PRO A 11 10.13 10.57 -25.29
N GLU A 12 9.43 11.69 -25.09
CA GLU A 12 8.11 11.74 -24.46
C GLU A 12 7.11 10.99 -25.36
N ALA A 13 6.57 9.88 -24.87
CA ALA A 13 5.46 9.20 -25.52
C ALA A 13 4.15 9.65 -24.84
N ASN A 14 3.47 10.58 -25.51
CA ASN A 14 2.16 11.08 -25.14
C ASN A 14 1.06 10.04 -25.38
N THR A 15 0.10 10.05 -24.46
CA THR A 15 -1.35 9.88 -24.63
C THR A 15 -1.85 8.83 -25.64
N GLU A 16 -2.55 7.81 -25.13
CA GLU A 16 -3.91 7.48 -25.55
C GLU A 16 -4.47 6.30 -24.72
N THR A 17 -5.44 6.60 -23.86
CA THR A 17 -6.32 5.63 -23.20
C THR A 17 -7.43 5.23 -24.17
N PRO A 18 -7.60 3.93 -24.50
CA PRO A 18 -8.87 3.45 -24.98
C PRO A 18 -9.65 2.89 -23.78
N SER A 19 -10.67 3.64 -23.36
CA SER A 19 -11.81 3.10 -22.62
C SER A 19 -12.50 2.07 -23.52
N SER A 20 -12.64 0.83 -23.06
CA SER A 20 -13.53 -0.13 -23.71
C SER A 20 -14.10 -1.13 -22.69
N ASP A 21 -15.37 -0.87 -22.40
CA ASP A 21 -16.49 -1.76 -22.14
C ASP A 21 -16.39 -3.02 -21.29
N SER A 22 -17.33 -3.04 -20.32
CA SER A 22 -17.98 -4.17 -19.69
C SER A 22 -17.92 -5.48 -20.48
N SER A 23 -17.18 -6.46 -19.96
CA SER A 23 -17.39 -7.86 -20.33
C SER A 23 -17.32 -8.79 -19.11
N ASN A 24 -18.51 -9.13 -18.62
CA ASN A 24 -18.88 -10.40 -18.02
C ASN A 24 -18.04 -10.90 -16.82
N ALA A 25 -18.54 -10.64 -15.61
CA ALA A 25 -17.96 -11.12 -14.36
C ALA A 25 -18.22 -12.62 -14.14
N SER A 26 -17.55 -13.47 -14.92
CA SER A 26 -17.30 -14.85 -14.52
C SER A 26 -16.57 -14.82 -13.17
N LYS A 27 -17.12 -15.46 -12.14
CA LYS A 27 -16.54 -15.53 -10.79
C LYS A 27 -15.21 -16.28 -10.79
N LYS A 28 -14.16 -15.60 -11.24
CA LYS A 28 -12.77 -16.04 -11.17
C LYS A 28 -12.26 -15.68 -9.78
N GLY A 29 -11.54 -16.60 -9.14
CA GLY A 29 -10.88 -16.33 -7.86
C GLY A 29 -9.92 -15.14 -7.95
N PRO A 30 -9.43 -14.63 -6.81
CA PRO A 30 -8.53 -13.48 -6.79
C PRO A 30 -7.32 -13.70 -7.69
N SER A 31 -6.95 -12.69 -8.48
CA SER A 31 -5.75 -12.75 -9.32
C SER A 31 -4.50 -12.80 -8.45
N ILE A 32 -3.61 -13.75 -8.71
CA ILE A 32 -2.26 -13.79 -8.10
C ILE A 32 -1.31 -12.74 -8.70
N ARG A 33 -1.66 -12.17 -9.86
CA ARG A 33 -0.86 -11.15 -10.55
C ARG A 33 -1.17 -9.79 -9.94
N VAL A 34 -0.12 -9.05 -9.57
CA VAL A 34 -0.21 -7.65 -9.13
C VAL A 34 -0.82 -6.81 -10.26
N GLN A 35 -1.95 -6.18 -9.99
CA GLN A 35 -2.56 -5.23 -10.91
C GLN A 35 -1.74 -3.93 -10.87
N LYS A 36 -1.19 -3.55 -12.01
CA LYS A 36 -0.57 -2.22 -12.19
C LYS A 36 -1.69 -1.22 -12.49
N ASN A 37 -1.58 0.01 -11.99
CA ASN A 37 -2.55 1.10 -12.19
C ASN A 37 -3.87 0.95 -11.41
N HIS A 38 -3.80 0.72 -10.10
CA HIS A 38 -4.97 0.80 -9.22
C HIS A 38 -5.44 2.26 -9.10
N PRO A 39 -6.76 2.56 -9.14
CA PRO A 39 -7.26 3.94 -9.03
C PRO A 39 -6.81 4.59 -7.72
N MET A 40 -6.30 5.83 -7.80
CA MET A 40 -5.78 6.54 -6.63
C MET A 40 -6.87 6.79 -5.57
N ASP A 41 -8.09 7.07 -6.01
CA ASP A 41 -9.24 7.34 -5.13
C ASP A 41 -9.68 6.11 -4.30
N LEU A 42 -9.22 4.91 -4.67
CA LEU A 42 -9.53 3.66 -3.98
C LEU A 42 -8.39 3.18 -3.07
N ILE A 43 -7.27 3.89 -3.01
CA ILE A 43 -6.16 3.55 -2.11
C ILE A 43 -6.55 3.92 -0.68
N ILE A 44 -6.52 2.94 0.22
CA ILE A 44 -6.73 3.16 1.65
C ILE A 44 -5.39 3.60 2.27
N GLY A 45 -5.38 4.80 2.86
CA GLY A 45 -4.18 5.38 3.47
C GLY A 45 -3.38 6.27 2.52
N ASN A 46 -2.30 6.87 3.01
CA ASN A 46 -1.46 7.76 2.22
C ASN A 46 -0.44 6.95 1.40
N PRO A 47 -0.50 6.96 0.05
CA PRO A 47 0.44 6.24 -0.79
C PRO A 47 1.89 6.73 -0.65
N GLU A 48 2.10 8.00 -0.29
CA GLU A 48 3.43 8.60 -0.12
C GLU A 48 4.12 8.16 1.17
N HIS A 49 3.36 7.71 2.18
CA HIS A 49 3.91 7.30 3.47
C HIS A 49 4.70 5.98 3.40
N GLY A 50 4.57 5.24 2.29
CA GLY A 50 5.21 3.94 2.13
C GLY A 50 4.75 2.92 3.18
N ILE A 51 5.60 1.91 3.43
CA ILE A 51 5.31 0.83 4.37
C ILE A 51 5.93 1.16 5.73
N THR A 52 5.10 1.47 6.71
CA THR A 52 5.53 1.54 8.11
C THR A 52 5.66 0.13 8.67
N THR A 53 6.88 -0.37 8.79
CA THR A 53 7.13 -1.66 9.47
C THR A 53 6.99 -1.49 10.99
N ARG A 54 6.75 -2.58 11.72
CA ARG A 54 6.63 -2.55 13.20
C ARG A 54 7.81 -1.85 13.89
N ARG A 55 9.03 -1.91 13.33
CA ARG A 55 10.22 -1.23 13.87
C ARG A 55 10.10 0.30 13.87
N ALA A 56 9.36 0.86 12.92
CA ALA A 56 9.19 2.31 12.78
C ALA A 56 8.08 2.85 13.70
N ASN A 57 7.37 1.99 14.43
CA ASN A 57 6.28 2.38 15.31
C ASN A 57 6.72 2.24 16.77
N ASP A 58 7.27 3.31 17.34
CA ASP A 58 7.76 3.33 18.73
C ASP A 58 6.67 3.00 19.76
N VAL A 59 5.40 3.26 19.42
CA VAL A 59 4.24 2.97 20.28
C VAL A 59 4.01 1.46 20.46
N VAL A 60 4.39 0.65 19.47
CA VAL A 60 4.16 -0.81 19.47
C VAL A 60 5.26 -1.57 20.22
N SER A 61 6.41 -0.96 20.50
CA SER A 61 7.56 -1.67 21.07
C SER A 61 7.28 -2.26 22.45
N ASN A 62 6.44 -1.59 23.25
CA ASN A 62 6.19 -1.97 24.65
C ASN A 62 4.71 -2.21 24.99
N SER A 63 3.78 -2.11 24.02
CA SER A 63 2.34 -2.19 24.28
C SER A 63 1.92 -3.51 24.95
N CYS A 64 2.56 -4.63 24.58
CA CYS A 64 2.32 -5.93 25.21
C CYS A 64 2.75 -6.00 26.70
N PHE A 65 3.63 -5.10 27.16
CA PHE A 65 4.06 -5.05 28.57
C PHE A 65 3.22 -4.11 29.43
N VAL A 66 2.53 -3.13 28.82
CA VAL A 66 1.61 -2.23 29.54
C VAL A 66 0.19 -2.78 29.64
N SER A 67 -0.19 -3.72 28.76
CA SER A 67 -1.46 -4.42 28.88
C SER A 67 -1.55 -5.20 30.20
N LYS A 68 -2.72 -5.09 30.86
CA LYS A 68 -2.96 -5.70 32.18
C LYS A 68 -3.26 -7.20 32.08
N PHE A 69 -3.72 -7.66 30.92
CA PHE A 69 -4.17 -9.04 30.71
C PHE A 69 -4.05 -9.41 29.24
N GLU A 70 -3.77 -10.69 28.96
CA GLU A 70 -3.79 -11.20 27.60
C GLU A 70 -5.25 -11.50 27.18
N PRO A 71 -5.83 -10.75 26.23
CA PRO A 71 -7.21 -10.95 25.81
C PRO A 71 -7.35 -12.27 25.05
N LYS A 72 -8.35 -13.07 25.40
CA LYS A 72 -8.61 -14.36 24.74
C LYS A 72 -9.51 -14.24 23.51
N ASN A 73 -10.17 -13.10 23.38
CA ASN A 73 -11.11 -12.83 22.30
C ASN A 73 -11.11 -11.34 21.91
N VAL A 74 -11.67 -11.06 20.73
CA VAL A 74 -11.71 -9.70 20.16
C VAL A 74 -12.50 -8.73 21.03
N LYS A 75 -13.54 -9.19 21.72
CA LYS A 75 -14.34 -8.30 22.58
C LYS A 75 -13.54 -7.82 23.78
N GLU A 76 -12.78 -8.71 24.41
CA GLU A 76 -11.85 -8.37 25.50
C GLU A 76 -10.73 -7.46 25.02
N ALA A 77 -10.15 -7.74 23.85
CA ALA A 77 -9.12 -6.89 23.25
C ALA A 77 -9.60 -5.45 23.04
N LEU A 78 -10.85 -5.25 22.62
CA LEU A 78 -11.45 -3.93 22.44
C LEU A 78 -11.70 -3.17 23.75
N THR A 79 -11.65 -3.85 24.90
CA THR A 79 -11.80 -3.20 26.21
C THR A 79 -10.47 -2.71 26.79
N ASP A 80 -9.34 -3.16 26.25
CA ASP A 80 -8.02 -2.71 26.69
C ASP A 80 -7.48 -1.63 25.74
N GLU A 81 -7.39 -0.40 26.24
CA GLU A 81 -6.88 0.77 25.51
C GLU A 81 -5.41 0.61 25.07
N TYR A 82 -4.65 -0.27 25.73
CA TYR A 82 -3.23 -0.49 25.46
C TYR A 82 -2.99 -1.72 24.58
N TRP A 83 -4.05 -2.42 24.13
CA TRP A 83 -3.93 -3.56 23.23
C TRP A 83 -3.83 -3.11 21.77
N ILE A 84 -2.70 -3.43 21.11
CA ILE A 84 -2.36 -3.02 19.73
C ILE A 84 -1.99 -4.23 18.87
#